data_AF-A0A7C3AYR0-F1
#
_entry.id   AF-A0A7C3AYR0-F1
#
_cell.length_a   1.000
_cell.length_b   1.000
_cell.length_c   1.000
_cell.angle_alpha   90.00
_cell.angle_beta   90.00
_cell.angle_gamma   90.00
#
_symmetry.space_group_name_H-M   'P 1'
#
loop_
_entity.id
_entity.type
_entity.pdbx_description
1 polymer ?
#
loop_
_entity_poly.entity_id
_entity_poly.type
_entity_poly.pdbx_seq_one_letter_code
_entity_poly.pdbx_strand_id
1 'polypeptide(L)'
;MNRWAKNFIFIILMTGAGYFFGTICKQIGEFDQLLIAPSIELLYLLLWILLSLGLMLICAGLVAALLRPLWVSAIAFLLSGLAMLLGWQVTVVSGVLTFVFVLLGVGYASNVMRGLEKQIDFTVRPISQNQNILLIGLILVACGSFYIGIRESIAREGFTIPDRYIEFLMEPMEKQFVLRAPEEGRQEMVIEFREEFQSFMDGFFDQTLKPYEQYLPLILSGGLFFSIYTVSGLLTWIPTLFVQAILTLLTSIGIAKYDFETREVRRLTME
;
A
#
# COMPACT_ATOMS: atom_id res chain seq x y z
N MET A 1 30.75 17.46 3.76
CA MET A 1 30.09 16.64 2.73
C MET A 1 29.47 17.54 1.69
N ASN A 2 29.82 17.36 0.41
CA ASN A 2 29.37 18.23 -0.69
C ASN A 2 27.84 18.16 -0.84
N ARG A 3 27.16 19.26 -1.22
CA ARG A 3 25.68 19.33 -1.29
C ARG A 3 25.09 18.23 -2.18
N TRP A 4 25.79 17.92 -3.27
CA TRP A 4 25.47 16.85 -4.20
C TRP A 4 25.52 15.44 -3.61
N ALA A 5 26.50 15.17 -2.73
CA ALA A 5 26.61 13.85 -2.10
C ALA A 5 25.44 13.58 -1.13
N LYS A 6 24.98 14.61 -0.40
CA LYS A 6 23.78 14.50 0.45
C LYS A 6 22.54 14.19 -0.39
N ASN A 7 22.35 14.92 -1.49
CA ASN A 7 21.21 14.73 -2.38
C ASN A 7 21.19 13.31 -2.96
N PHE A 8 22.36 12.79 -3.36
CA PHE A 8 22.49 11.45 -3.91
C PHE A 8 22.07 10.35 -2.91
N ILE A 9 22.42 10.50 -1.63
CA ILE A 9 22.02 9.56 -0.57
C ILE A 9 20.48 9.50 -0.45
N PHE A 10 19.79 10.65 -0.44
CA PHE A 10 18.33 10.67 -0.36
C PHE A 10 17.66 10.09 -1.61
N ILE A 11 18.24 10.33 -2.80
CA ILE A 11 17.75 9.74 -4.04
C ILE A 11 17.89 8.21 -4.01
N ILE A 12 19.06 7.68 -3.60
CA ILE A 12 19.27 6.24 -3.46
C ILE A 12 18.28 5.65 -2.45
N LEU A 13 18.11 6.29 -1.30
CA LEU A 13 17.19 5.83 -0.26
C LEU A 13 15.75 5.75 -0.77
N MET A 14 15.28 6.80 -1.46
CA MET A 14 13.94 6.84 -2.07
C MET A 14 13.78 5.81 -3.20
N THR A 15 14.84 5.57 -3.97
CA THR A 15 14.85 4.58 -5.05
C THR A 15 14.77 3.16 -4.47
N GLY A 16 15.53 2.88 -3.41
CA GLY A 16 15.49 1.60 -2.70
C GLY A 16 14.13 1.32 -2.06
N ALA A 17 13.53 2.33 -1.43
CA ALA A 17 12.17 2.23 -0.88
C ALA A 17 11.13 1.94 -1.99
N GLY A 18 11.26 2.59 -3.16
CA GLY A 18 10.41 2.36 -4.32
C GLY A 18 10.55 0.94 -4.88
N TYR A 19 11.78 0.45 -5.05
CA TYR A 19 12.05 -0.93 -5.48
C TYR A 19 11.42 -1.94 -4.52
N PHE A 20 11.67 -1.76 -3.22
CA PHE A 20 11.16 -2.62 -2.18
C PHE A 20 9.62 -2.65 -2.17
N PHE A 21 8.96 -1.50 -2.26
CA PHE A 21 7.51 -1.42 -2.41
C PHE A 21 7.03 -2.16 -3.67
N GLY A 22 7.73 -2.01 -4.80
CA GLY A 22 7.47 -2.76 -6.03
C GLY A 22 7.57 -4.27 -5.86
N THR A 23 8.58 -4.76 -5.14
CA THR A 23 8.74 -6.21 -4.88
C THR A 23 7.63 -6.77 -4.00
N ILE A 24 7.16 -5.99 -3.02
CA ILE A 24 5.99 -6.37 -2.20
C ILE A 24 4.72 -6.37 -3.06
N CYS A 25 4.55 -5.40 -3.96
CA CYS A 25 3.44 -5.37 -4.94
C CYS A 25 3.43 -6.60 -5.86
N LYS A 26 4.62 -7.06 -6.28
CA LYS A 26 4.77 -8.30 -7.05
C LYS A 26 4.32 -9.52 -6.24
N GLN A 27 4.82 -9.65 -5.01
CA GLN A 27 4.46 -10.76 -4.13
C GLN A 27 2.93 -10.82 -3.93
N ILE A 28 2.29 -9.68 -3.66
CA ILE A 28 0.83 -9.58 -3.54
C ILE A 28 0.11 -10.08 -4.78
N GLY A 29 0.63 -9.78 -5.97
CA GLY A 29 0.05 -10.21 -7.24
C GLY A 29 0.28 -11.70 -7.56
N GLU A 30 1.31 -12.32 -6.98
CA GLU A 30 1.64 -13.74 -7.16
C GLU A 30 1.04 -14.65 -6.07
N PHE A 31 0.55 -14.09 -4.97
CA PHE A 31 -0.09 -14.84 -3.89
C PHE A 31 -1.58 -15.12 -4.20
N ASP A 32 -1.79 -16.00 -5.17
CA ASP A 32 -3.12 -16.42 -5.64
C ASP A 32 -3.96 -17.17 -4.59
N GLN A 33 -3.30 -17.86 -3.67
CA GLN A 33 -3.95 -18.80 -2.76
C GLN A 33 -4.46 -18.18 -1.45
N LEU A 34 -4.24 -16.88 -1.23
CA LEU A 34 -4.53 -16.20 0.05
C LEU A 34 -5.86 -15.46 0.10
N LEU A 35 -6.65 -15.48 -0.97
CA LEU A 35 -7.88 -14.70 -1.03
C LEU A 35 -8.94 -15.11 0.00
N ILE A 36 -8.84 -16.27 0.66
CA ILE A 36 -10.03 -16.83 1.33
C ILE A 36 -9.83 -17.59 2.65
N ALA A 37 -8.66 -17.55 3.29
CA ALA A 37 -8.49 -18.03 4.66
C ALA A 37 -7.74 -17.00 5.53
N PRO A 38 -8.24 -16.64 6.73
CA PRO A 38 -7.54 -15.76 7.65
C PRO A 38 -6.30 -16.49 8.18
N SER A 39 -5.17 -16.33 7.50
CA SER A 39 -3.91 -16.97 7.84
C SER A 39 -2.88 -15.95 8.33
N ILE A 40 -1.92 -16.44 9.14
CA ILE A 40 -0.77 -15.65 9.64
C ILE A 40 0.03 -15.04 8.48
N GLU A 41 0.03 -15.68 7.31
CA GLU A 41 0.71 -15.21 6.11
C GLU A 41 0.06 -13.94 5.54
N LEU A 42 -1.26 -13.82 5.59
CA LEU A 42 -2.00 -12.63 5.17
C LEU A 42 -1.69 -11.45 6.10
N LEU A 43 -1.63 -11.70 7.41
CA LEU A 43 -1.21 -10.70 8.40
C LEU A 43 0.24 -10.27 8.18
N TYR A 44 1.14 -11.21 7.91
CA TYR A 44 2.55 -10.94 7.61
C TYR A 44 2.67 -10.05 6.37
N LEU A 45 1.99 -10.41 5.28
CA LEU A 45 1.98 -9.67 4.02
C LEU A 45 1.35 -8.27 4.18
N LEU A 46 0.26 -8.13 4.93
CA LEU A 46 -0.33 -6.84 5.29
C LEU A 46 0.63 -5.97 6.10
N LEU A 47 1.39 -6.57 7.02
CA LEU A 47 2.39 -5.87 7.81
C LEU A 47 3.58 -5.41 6.95
N TRP A 48 4.03 -6.21 5.97
CA TRP A 48 5.04 -5.79 4.99
C TRP A 48 4.53 -4.67 4.08
N ILE A 49 3.28 -4.70 3.64
CA ILE A 49 2.65 -3.59 2.91
C ILE A 49 2.69 -2.33 3.76
N LEU A 50 2.22 -2.40 4.99
CA LEU A 50 2.17 -1.25 5.90
C LEU A 50 3.57 -0.69 6.20
N LEU A 51 4.56 -1.57 6.36
CA LEU A 51 5.96 -1.21 6.54
C LEU A 51 6.52 -0.51 5.29
N SER A 52 6.27 -1.06 4.09
CA SER A 52 6.72 -0.47 2.83
C SER A 52 6.06 0.88 2.54
N LEU A 53 4.76 1.04 2.83
CA LEU A 53 4.03 2.30 2.77
C LEU A 53 4.63 3.33 3.74
N GLY A 54 4.87 2.94 4.99
CA GLY A 54 5.49 3.78 6.00
C GLY A 54 6.87 4.26 5.56
N LEU A 55 7.70 3.35 5.04
CA LEU A 55 9.04 3.67 4.53
C LEU A 55 8.98 4.67 3.36
N MET A 56 8.05 4.48 2.43
CA MET A 56 7.83 5.39 1.30
C MET A 56 7.39 6.78 1.76
N LEU A 57 6.50 6.87 2.75
CA LEU A 57 6.04 8.14 3.31
C LEU A 57 7.17 8.90 4.03
N ILE A 58 8.01 8.18 4.79
CA ILE A 58 9.17 8.76 5.47
C ILE A 58 10.17 9.28 4.44
N CYS A 59 10.53 8.45 3.45
CA CYS A 59 11.47 8.84 2.41
C CYS A 59 10.95 10.01 1.57
N ALA A 60 9.68 9.97 1.16
CA ALA A 60 9.03 11.04 0.42
C ALA A 60 9.00 12.35 1.23
N GLY A 61 8.71 12.28 2.54
CA GLY A 61 8.72 13.43 3.44
C GLY A 61 10.12 14.04 3.58
N LEU A 62 11.15 13.20 3.73
CA LEU A 62 12.55 13.65 3.79
C LEU A 62 13.01 14.26 2.46
N VAL A 63 12.71 13.62 1.34
CA VAL A 63 12.99 14.12 -0.01
C VAL A 63 12.32 15.47 -0.21
N ALA A 64 11.03 15.60 0.09
CA ALA A 64 10.29 16.85 -0.07
C ALA A 64 10.80 17.99 0.84
N ALA A 65 11.30 17.66 2.03
CA ALA A 65 11.81 18.66 2.97
C ALA A 65 13.26 19.09 2.68
N LEU A 66 14.14 18.15 2.30
CA LEU A 66 15.59 18.40 2.19
C LEU A 66 16.08 18.65 0.77
N LEU A 67 15.46 18.05 -0.25
CA LEU A 67 15.92 18.22 -1.63
C LEU A 67 15.38 19.54 -2.19
N ARG A 68 16.26 20.55 -2.21
CA ARG A 68 16.10 21.78 -2.98
C ARG A 68 17.12 21.79 -4.11
N PRO A 69 16.77 22.13 -5.37
CA PRO A 69 15.47 22.61 -5.91
C PRO A 69 14.47 21.51 -6.32
N LEU A 70 13.21 21.87 -6.62
CA LEU A 70 12.09 20.96 -6.99
C LEU A 70 12.44 19.92 -8.05
N TRP A 71 13.24 20.31 -9.05
CA TRP A 71 13.67 19.41 -10.12
C TRP A 71 14.43 18.18 -9.61
N VAL A 72 15.19 18.32 -8.51
CA VAL A 72 15.92 17.20 -7.91
C VAL A 72 14.95 16.22 -7.22
N SER A 73 13.93 16.74 -6.55
CA SER A 73 12.86 15.91 -5.97
C SER A 73 12.05 15.19 -7.05
N ALA A 74 11.76 15.87 -8.17
CA ALA A 74 11.09 15.24 -9.30
C ALA A 74 11.90 14.09 -9.90
N ILE A 75 13.22 14.27 -10.05
CA ILE A 75 14.13 13.19 -10.48
C ILE A 75 14.09 12.03 -9.47
N ALA A 76 14.10 12.31 -8.16
CA ALA A 76 14.02 11.28 -7.13
C ALA A 76 12.73 10.46 -7.21
N PHE A 77 11.57 11.11 -7.40
CA PHE A 77 10.29 10.43 -7.59
C PHE A 77 10.25 9.62 -8.88
N LEU A 78 10.82 10.15 -9.97
CA LEU A 78 10.88 9.45 -11.25
C LEU A 78 11.76 8.19 -11.17
N LEU A 79 12.95 8.29 -10.55
CA LEU A 79 13.81 7.13 -10.28
C LEU A 79 13.13 6.12 -9.36
N SER A 80 12.44 6.58 -8.31
CA SER A 80 11.69 5.71 -7.41
C SER A 80 10.55 4.98 -8.12
N GLY A 81 9.81 5.67 -9.01
CA GLY A 81 8.79 5.04 -9.85
C GLY A 81 9.37 4.01 -10.82
N LEU A 82 10.49 4.31 -11.47
CA LEU A 82 11.19 3.35 -12.33
C LEU A 82 11.65 2.12 -11.53
N ALA A 83 12.21 2.32 -10.34
CA ALA A 83 12.63 1.25 -9.47
C ALA A 83 11.43 0.40 -9.00
N MET A 84 10.28 1.02 -8.72
CA MET A 84 9.04 0.33 -8.40
C MET A 84 8.56 -0.55 -9.57
N LEU A 85 8.64 -0.06 -10.81
CA LEU A 85 8.32 -0.87 -12.01
C LEU A 85 9.25 -2.06 -12.17
N LEU A 86 10.54 -1.90 -11.89
CA LEU A 86 11.53 -2.99 -11.95
C LEU A 86 11.27 -4.05 -10.87
N GLY A 87 10.85 -3.64 -9.68
CA GLY A 87 10.52 -4.55 -8.57
C GLY A 87 9.18 -5.26 -8.75
N TRP A 88 8.24 -4.64 -9.47
CA TRP A 88 6.89 -5.17 -9.67
C TRP A 88 6.80 -6.07 -10.91
N GLN A 89 6.35 -5.54 -12.05
CA GLN A 89 6.32 -6.18 -13.37
C GLN A 89 5.96 -5.07 -14.38
N VAL A 90 6.52 -5.09 -15.58
CA VAL A 90 6.28 -4.04 -16.60
C VAL A 90 5.05 -4.38 -17.42
N THR A 91 3.89 -3.86 -17.02
CA THR A 91 2.63 -3.96 -17.76
C THR A 91 2.10 -2.56 -18.08
N VAL A 92 1.18 -2.44 -19.04
CA VAL A 92 0.57 -1.14 -19.39
C VAL A 92 -0.12 -0.53 -18.17
N VAL A 93 -0.80 -1.35 -17.38
CA VAL A 93 -1.52 -0.91 -16.17
C VAL A 93 -0.54 -0.47 -15.07
N SER A 94 0.52 -1.24 -14.80
CA SER A 94 1.54 -0.84 -13.82
C SER A 94 2.30 0.41 -14.25
N GLY A 95 2.51 0.61 -15.56
CA GLY A 95 3.07 1.83 -16.14
C GLY A 95 2.20 3.05 -15.86
N VAL A 96 0.89 2.97 -16.12
CA VAL A 96 -0.06 4.06 -15.82
C VAL A 96 -0.12 4.36 -14.32
N LEU A 97 -0.19 3.33 -13.47
CA LEU A 97 -0.21 3.46 -12.01
C LEU A 97 1.07 4.14 -11.48
N THR A 98 2.23 3.72 -11.98
CA THR A 98 3.51 4.33 -11.64
C THR A 98 3.57 5.79 -12.09
N PHE A 99 3.06 6.09 -13.28
CA PHE A 99 3.02 7.47 -13.77
C PHE A 99 2.15 8.36 -12.88
N VAL A 100 0.98 7.87 -12.48
CA VAL A 100 0.11 8.56 -11.50
C VAL A 100 0.83 8.76 -10.17
N PHE A 101 1.53 7.74 -9.66
CA PHE A 101 2.34 7.88 -8.45
C PHE A 101 3.41 8.97 -8.56
N VAL A 102 4.16 9.03 -9.67
CA VAL A 102 5.18 10.05 -9.90
C VAL A 102 4.55 11.45 -9.93
N LEU A 103 3.41 11.61 -10.61
CA LEU A 103 2.69 12.90 -10.64
C LEU A 103 2.23 13.34 -9.25
N LEU A 104 1.66 12.42 -8.47
CA LEU A 104 1.24 12.69 -7.08
C LEU A 104 2.44 13.02 -6.19
N GLY A 105 3.57 12.34 -6.36
CA GLY A 105 4.81 12.60 -5.63
C GLY A 105 5.41 13.99 -5.95
N VAL A 106 5.43 14.37 -7.22
CA VAL A 106 5.86 15.71 -7.64
C VAL A 106 4.90 16.79 -7.11
N GLY A 107 3.59 16.56 -7.18
CA GLY A 107 2.58 17.44 -6.62
C GLY A 107 2.74 17.61 -5.10
N TYR A 108 2.97 16.51 -4.39
CA TYR A 108 3.28 16.51 -2.96
C TYR A 108 4.52 17.36 -2.65
N ALA A 109 5.64 17.14 -3.34
CA ALA A 109 6.86 17.92 -3.14
C ALA A 109 6.66 19.41 -3.43
N SER A 110 5.91 19.75 -4.48
CA SER A 110 5.57 21.14 -4.79
C SER A 110 4.72 21.79 -3.71
N ASN A 111 3.74 21.07 -3.15
CA ASN A 111 2.87 21.60 -2.10
C ASN A 111 3.63 21.76 -0.77
N VAL A 112 4.50 20.82 -0.43
CA VAL A 112 5.39 20.92 0.74
C VAL A 112 6.33 22.10 0.61
N MET A 113 6.98 22.29 -0.54
CA MET A 113 7.86 23.44 -0.77
C MET A 113 7.12 24.77 -0.68
N ARG A 114 5.95 24.90 -1.32
CA ARG A 114 5.10 26.10 -1.21
C ARG A 114 4.63 26.35 0.22
N GLY A 115 4.36 25.28 0.98
CA GLY A 115 3.96 25.36 2.38
C GLY A 115 5.09 25.84 3.29
N LEU A 116 6.31 25.33 3.05
CA LEU A 116 7.52 25.74 3.77
C LEU A 116 7.94 27.17 3.41
N GLU A 117 7.77 27.60 2.16
CA GLU A 117 8.09 28.97 1.72
C GLU A 117 7.11 30.03 2.25
N LYS A 118 5.89 29.63 2.61
CA LYS A 118 4.88 30.53 3.19
C LYS A 118 4.98 30.68 4.72
N GLN A 119 5.66 29.77 5.40
CA GLN A 119 5.76 29.78 6.86
C GLN A 119 7.07 30.43 7.33
N ILE A 120 6.97 31.20 8.41
CA ILE A 120 8.08 31.94 9.03
C ILE A 120 8.90 31.00 9.95
N ASP A 121 8.26 29.97 10.51
CA ASP A 121 8.90 28.94 11.34
C ASP A 121 8.81 27.56 10.67
N PHE A 122 9.92 26.82 10.68
CA PHE A 122 9.96 25.46 10.14
C PHE A 122 9.09 24.52 10.99
N THR A 123 7.99 24.04 10.42
CA THR A 123 7.08 23.09 11.06
C THR A 123 6.91 21.86 10.16
N VAL A 124 6.74 20.68 10.76
CA VAL A 124 6.47 19.41 10.02
C VAL A 124 5.02 19.37 9.49
N ARG A 125 4.18 20.34 9.83
CA ARG A 125 2.75 20.41 9.49
C ARG A 125 2.45 20.38 7.97
N PRO A 126 3.21 21.06 7.08
CA PRO A 126 2.99 20.96 5.64
C PRO A 126 3.30 19.57 5.08
N ILE A 127 4.20 18.82 5.74
CA ILE A 127 4.59 17.45 5.38
C ILE A 127 3.45 16.49 5.72
N SER A 128 2.86 16.58 6.92
CA SER A 128 1.76 15.68 7.33
C SER A 128 0.44 15.99 6.64
N GLN A 129 0.12 17.27 6.40
CA GLN A 129 -1.14 17.67 5.76
C GLN A 129 -1.27 17.19 4.31
N ASN A 130 -0.15 17.09 3.58
CA ASN A 130 -0.15 16.65 2.18
C ASN A 130 0.14 15.15 2.03
N GLN A 131 0.51 14.43 3.10
CA GLN A 131 0.87 13.01 3.03
C GLN A 131 -0.29 12.12 2.58
N ASN A 132 -1.55 12.52 2.85
CA ASN A 132 -2.73 11.77 2.39
C ASN A 132 -2.79 11.61 0.87
N ILE A 133 -2.33 12.62 0.10
CA ILE A 133 -2.33 12.54 -1.37
C ILE A 133 -1.38 11.44 -1.84
N LEU A 134 -0.18 11.36 -1.24
CA LEU A 134 0.80 10.32 -1.54
C LEU A 134 0.30 8.95 -1.10
N LEU A 135 -0.32 8.87 0.07
CA LEU A 135 -0.90 7.66 0.64
C LEU A 135 -1.97 7.06 -0.26
N ILE A 136 -2.92 7.87 -0.72
CA ILE A 136 -3.95 7.44 -1.67
C ILE A 136 -3.31 6.90 -2.95
N GLY A 137 -2.30 7.60 -3.49
CA GLY A 137 -1.56 7.15 -4.67
C GLY A 137 -0.89 5.78 -4.48
N LEU A 138 -0.19 5.59 -3.37
CA LEU A 138 0.48 4.32 -3.05
C LEU A 138 -0.50 3.17 -2.83
N ILE A 139 -1.61 3.41 -2.13
CA ILE A 139 -2.65 2.39 -1.93
C ILE A 139 -3.28 2.03 -3.28
N LEU A 140 -3.51 3.02 -4.16
CA LEU A 140 -4.04 2.78 -5.49
C LEU A 140 -3.10 1.93 -6.35
N VAL A 141 -1.77 2.10 -6.21
CA VAL A 141 -0.76 1.22 -6.82
C VAL A 141 -0.86 -0.21 -6.25
N ALA A 142 -0.92 -0.38 -4.93
CA ALA A 142 -1.03 -1.69 -4.30
C ALA A 142 -2.34 -2.41 -4.67
N CYS A 143 -3.46 -1.69 -4.77
CA CYS A 143 -4.72 -2.25 -5.23
C CYS A 143 -4.69 -2.61 -6.72
N GLY A 144 -3.99 -1.81 -7.52
CA GLY A 144 -3.73 -2.11 -8.92
C GLY A 144 -2.88 -3.38 -9.10
N SER A 145 -1.90 -3.62 -8.21
CA SER A 145 -1.12 -4.86 -8.24
C SER A 145 -1.92 -6.08 -7.89
N PHE A 146 -2.79 -5.97 -6.89
CA PHE A 146 -3.73 -7.02 -6.55
C PHE A 146 -4.72 -7.31 -7.69
N TYR A 147 -5.25 -6.27 -8.35
CA TYR A 147 -6.17 -6.43 -9.48
C TYR A 147 -5.53 -7.19 -10.65
N ILE A 148 -4.28 -6.88 -10.98
CA ILE A 148 -3.55 -7.57 -12.05
C ILE A 148 -3.33 -9.04 -11.67
N GLY A 149 -2.92 -9.32 -10.43
CA GLY A 149 -2.73 -10.69 -9.93
C GLY A 149 -3.98 -11.54 -10.08
N ILE A 150 -5.12 -11.05 -9.57
CA ILE A 150 -6.41 -11.77 -9.69
C ILE A 150 -6.80 -11.96 -11.16
N ARG A 151 -6.64 -10.94 -12.01
CA ARG A 151 -7.03 -11.05 -13.41
C ARG A 151 -6.17 -12.07 -14.17
N GLU A 152 -4.89 -12.14 -13.86
CA GLU A 152 -3.97 -13.08 -14.49
C GLU A 152 -4.21 -14.52 -14.00
N SER A 153 -4.56 -14.68 -12.73
CA SER A 153 -5.00 -15.93 -12.11
C SER A 153 -6.26 -16.51 -12.74
N ILE A 154 -7.33 -15.69 -12.82
CA ILE A 154 -8.60 -16.08 -13.45
C ILE A 154 -8.37 -16.49 -14.91
N ALA A 155 -7.44 -15.83 -15.61
CA ALA A 155 -7.11 -16.14 -16.99
C ALA A 155 -6.28 -17.44 -17.17
N ARG A 156 -5.53 -17.88 -16.15
CA ARG A 156 -4.64 -19.06 -16.24
C ARG A 156 -5.27 -20.34 -15.70
N GLU A 157 -5.91 -20.28 -14.53
CA GLU A 157 -6.41 -21.47 -13.84
C GLU A 157 -7.90 -21.73 -14.12
N GLY A 158 -8.60 -20.75 -14.71
CA GLY A 158 -10.05 -20.76 -14.75
C GLY A 158 -10.62 -20.44 -13.37
N PHE A 159 -11.83 -19.89 -13.32
CA PHE A 159 -12.45 -19.53 -12.06
C PHE A 159 -12.88 -20.81 -11.32
N THR A 160 -12.02 -21.35 -10.46
CA THR A 160 -12.30 -22.50 -9.57
C THR A 160 -11.97 -22.13 -8.13
N ILE A 161 -12.84 -22.50 -7.19
CA ILE A 161 -12.65 -22.22 -5.77
C ILE A 161 -11.44 -23.04 -5.27
N PRO A 162 -10.46 -22.43 -4.56
CA PRO A 162 -9.42 -23.20 -3.88
C PRO A 162 -10.04 -24.13 -2.83
N ASP A 163 -9.70 -25.43 -2.85
CA ASP A 163 -10.24 -26.45 -1.93
C ASP A 163 -10.18 -26.03 -0.45
N ARG A 164 -9.16 -25.25 -0.11
CA ARG A 164 -8.93 -24.69 1.23
C ARG A 164 -10.07 -23.78 1.74
N TYR A 165 -10.83 -23.12 0.86
CA TYR A 165 -12.00 -22.32 1.25
C TYR A 165 -13.17 -23.19 1.65
N ILE A 166 -13.42 -24.23 0.85
CA ILE A 166 -14.46 -25.23 1.13
C ILE A 166 -14.15 -25.87 2.48
N GLU A 167 -12.89 -26.25 2.72
CA GLU A 167 -12.46 -26.77 4.02
C GLU A 167 -12.65 -25.78 5.18
N PHE A 168 -12.28 -24.51 5.02
CA PHE A 168 -12.42 -23.50 6.07
C PHE A 168 -13.89 -23.23 6.45
N LEU A 169 -14.81 -23.20 5.47
CA LEU A 169 -16.24 -23.04 5.75
C LEU A 169 -16.87 -24.31 6.29
N MET A 170 -16.41 -25.46 5.81
CA MET A 170 -16.92 -26.77 6.20
C MET A 170 -16.51 -27.11 7.63
N GLU A 171 -15.27 -26.84 8.06
CA GLU A 171 -14.77 -27.19 9.40
C GLU A 171 -15.67 -26.70 10.57
N PRO A 172 -16.10 -25.43 10.61
CA PRO A 172 -17.02 -24.93 11.63
C PRO A 172 -18.39 -25.62 11.58
N MET A 173 -18.90 -25.90 10.39
CA MET A 173 -20.22 -26.53 10.21
C MET A 173 -20.18 -28.02 10.53
N GLU A 174 -19.13 -28.72 10.12
CA GLU A 174 -18.85 -30.11 10.45
C GLU A 174 -18.76 -30.28 11.98
N LYS A 175 -18.05 -29.39 12.68
CA LYS A 175 -17.99 -29.39 14.15
C LYS A 175 -19.36 -29.20 14.79
N GLN A 176 -20.19 -28.31 14.26
CA GLN A 176 -21.56 -28.11 14.77
C GLN A 176 -22.48 -29.30 14.48
N PHE A 177 -22.28 -29.96 13.34
CA PHE A 177 -23.05 -31.13 12.93
C PHE A 177 -22.67 -32.36 13.77
N VAL A 178 -21.37 -32.61 13.97
CA VAL A 178 -20.84 -33.69 14.83
C VAL A 178 -21.31 -33.57 16.28
N LEU A 179 -21.39 -32.34 16.81
CA LEU A 179 -21.91 -32.08 18.16
C LEU A 179 -23.41 -32.41 18.31
N ARG A 180 -24.17 -32.45 17.21
CA ARG A 180 -25.62 -32.75 17.20
C ARG A 180 -25.95 -34.15 16.69
N ALA A 181 -25.00 -34.85 16.07
CA ALA A 181 -25.23 -36.15 15.47
C ALA A 181 -25.17 -37.30 16.51
N PRO A 182 -26.09 -38.28 16.43
CA PRO A 182 -26.03 -39.51 17.22
C PRO A 182 -24.72 -40.29 16.96
N GLU A 183 -24.23 -41.02 17.98
CA GLU A 183 -22.92 -41.70 17.89
C GLU A 183 -22.90 -42.87 16.88
N GLU A 184 -24.05 -43.49 16.63
CA GLU A 184 -24.21 -44.53 15.62
C GLU A 184 -24.33 -43.88 14.22
N GLY A 185 -23.40 -44.18 13.32
CA GLY A 185 -23.41 -43.66 11.93
C GLY A 185 -22.79 -42.26 11.74
N ARG A 186 -22.19 -41.67 12.78
CA ARG A 186 -21.58 -40.33 12.75
C ARG A 186 -20.57 -40.13 11.61
N GLN A 187 -19.77 -41.15 11.28
CA GLN A 187 -18.77 -41.04 10.21
C GLN A 187 -19.39 -41.02 8.80
N GLU A 188 -20.43 -41.82 8.56
CA GLU A 188 -21.12 -41.83 7.26
C GLU A 188 -21.87 -40.52 7.02
N MET A 189 -22.56 -39.99 8.04
CA MET A 189 -23.25 -38.70 7.91
C MET A 189 -22.29 -37.51 7.72
N VAL A 190 -21.06 -37.59 8.25
CA VAL A 190 -20.04 -36.54 8.03
C VAL A 190 -19.50 -36.58 6.60
N ILE A 191 -19.34 -37.77 6.03
CA ILE A 191 -18.90 -37.93 4.62
C ILE A 191 -20.00 -37.44 3.67
N GLU A 192 -21.26 -37.82 3.91
CA GLU A 192 -22.41 -37.37 3.13
C GLU A 192 -22.58 -35.84 3.20
N PHE A 193 -22.44 -35.25 4.40
CA PHE A 193 -22.44 -33.80 4.57
C PHE A 193 -21.33 -33.11 3.77
N ARG A 194 -20.12 -33.69 3.75
CA ARG A 194 -18.98 -33.14 2.99
C ARG A 194 -19.25 -33.17 1.48
N GLU A 195 -19.77 -34.27 0.95
CA GLU A 195 -20.12 -34.39 -0.47
C GLU A 195 -21.26 -33.45 -0.87
N GLU A 196 -22.31 -33.36 -0.04
CA GLU A 196 -23.44 -32.47 -0.29
C GLU A 196 -23.01 -30.99 -0.21
N PHE A 197 -22.12 -30.65 0.73
CA PHE A 197 -21.56 -29.32 0.85
C PHE A 197 -20.69 -28.94 -0.34
N GLN A 198 -19.83 -29.85 -0.82
CA GLN A 198 -19.04 -29.64 -2.04
C GLN A 198 -19.93 -29.41 -3.26
N SER A 199 -20.94 -30.27 -3.46
CA SER A 199 -21.91 -30.15 -4.55
C SER A 199 -22.71 -28.84 -4.49
N PHE A 200 -23.13 -28.43 -3.28
CA PHE A 200 -23.80 -27.15 -3.08
C PHE A 200 -22.89 -25.96 -3.40
N MET A 201 -21.63 -25.99 -2.97
CA MET A 201 -20.65 -24.95 -3.25
C MET A 201 -20.38 -24.82 -4.74
N ASP A 202 -20.21 -25.93 -5.45
CA ASP A 202 -20.02 -25.96 -6.90
C ASP A 202 -21.25 -25.39 -7.63
N GLY A 203 -22.46 -25.80 -7.24
CA GLY A 203 -23.71 -25.30 -7.82
C GLY A 203 -23.97 -23.82 -7.54
N PHE A 204 -23.72 -23.35 -6.31
CA PHE A 204 -23.81 -21.94 -5.95
C PHE A 204 -22.85 -21.09 -6.78
N PHE A 205 -21.64 -21.59 -7.00
CA PHE A 205 -20.59 -20.88 -7.72
C PHE A 205 -20.91 -20.74 -9.21
N ASP A 206 -21.30 -21.83 -9.86
CA ASP A 206 -21.65 -21.83 -11.28
C ASP A 206 -22.88 -20.94 -11.57
N GLN A 207 -23.87 -20.93 -10.67
CA GLN A 207 -25.10 -20.16 -10.87
C GLN A 207 -25.00 -18.70 -10.41
N THR A 208 -24.30 -18.43 -9.31
CA THR A 208 -24.35 -17.12 -8.63
C THR A 208 -23.09 -16.30 -8.86
N LEU A 209 -21.90 -16.91 -8.94
CA LEU A 209 -20.63 -16.19 -8.98
C LEU A 209 -20.09 -16.01 -10.41
N LYS A 210 -20.27 -17.01 -11.28
CA LYS A 210 -19.89 -16.96 -12.70
C LYS A 210 -20.43 -15.72 -13.46
N PRO A 211 -21.68 -15.25 -13.22
CA PRO A 211 -22.17 -14.02 -13.86
C PRO A 211 -21.44 -12.73 -13.40
N TYR A 212 -20.74 -12.76 -12.27
CA TYR A 212 -20.06 -11.61 -11.67
C TYR A 212 -18.53 -11.72 -11.71
N GLU A 213 -17.98 -12.66 -12.49
CA GLU A 213 -16.54 -12.90 -12.67
C GLU A 213 -15.78 -11.61 -13.03
N GLN A 214 -16.38 -10.74 -13.83
CA GLN A 214 -15.78 -9.46 -14.24
C GLN A 214 -15.67 -8.43 -13.10
N TYR A 215 -16.54 -8.50 -12.09
CA TYR A 215 -16.61 -7.53 -10.98
C TYR A 215 -15.89 -8.00 -9.72
N LEU A 216 -15.66 -9.31 -9.57
CA LEU A 216 -14.97 -9.90 -8.43
C LEU A 216 -13.59 -9.30 -8.14
N PRO A 217 -12.68 -9.16 -9.14
CA PRO A 217 -11.38 -8.52 -8.91
C PRO A 217 -11.53 -7.08 -8.42
N LEU A 218 -12.53 -6.35 -8.92
CA LEU A 218 -12.79 -4.96 -8.54
C LEU A 218 -13.30 -4.86 -7.09
N ILE A 219 -14.24 -5.72 -6.70
CA ILE A 219 -14.82 -5.74 -5.35
C ILE A 219 -13.76 -6.14 -4.33
N LEU A 220 -12.95 -7.17 -4.62
CA LEU A 220 -11.87 -7.62 -3.74
C LEU A 220 -10.78 -6.57 -3.59
N SER A 221 -10.31 -5.98 -4.70
CA SER A 221 -9.37 -4.85 -4.66
C SER A 221 -9.93 -3.65 -3.91
N GLY A 222 -11.22 -3.36 -4.06
CA GLY A 222 -11.92 -2.28 -3.34
C GLY A 222 -12.00 -2.53 -1.83
N GLY A 223 -12.32 -3.76 -1.42
CA GLY A 223 -12.32 -4.17 -0.01
C GLY A 223 -10.94 -4.05 0.63
N LEU A 224 -9.89 -4.47 -0.08
CA LEU A 224 -8.50 -4.25 0.36
C LEU A 224 -8.13 -2.77 0.40
N PHE A 225 -8.55 -1.97 -0.58
CA PHE A 225 -8.33 -0.52 -0.58
C PHE A 225 -8.85 0.10 0.71
N PHE A 226 -10.12 -0.15 1.05
CA PHE A 226 -10.73 0.40 2.27
C PHE A 226 -10.03 -0.10 3.52
N SER A 227 -9.65 -1.37 3.57
CA SER A 227 -8.97 -1.96 4.72
C SER A 227 -7.58 -1.34 4.94
N ILE A 228 -6.74 -1.31 3.89
CA ILE A 228 -5.40 -0.72 3.93
C ILE A 228 -5.49 0.78 4.21
N TYR A 229 -6.43 1.50 3.58
CA TYR A 229 -6.63 2.92 3.80
C TYR A 229 -7.01 3.22 5.25
N THR A 230 -7.94 2.45 5.82
CA THR A 230 -8.37 2.65 7.22
C THR A 230 -7.23 2.38 8.20
N VAL A 231 -6.51 1.26 8.03
CA VAL A 231 -5.37 0.90 8.89
C VAL A 231 -4.24 1.92 8.74
N SER A 232 -3.92 2.31 7.50
CA SER A 232 -2.87 3.29 7.24
C SER A 232 -3.25 4.68 7.76
N GLY A 233 -4.53 5.05 7.68
CA GLY A 233 -5.08 6.26 8.27
C GLY A 233 -4.83 6.31 9.78
N LEU A 234 -5.08 5.22 10.49
CA LEU A 234 -4.78 5.10 11.92
C LEU A 234 -3.28 5.17 12.24
N LEU A 235 -2.42 4.80 11.29
CA LEU A 235 -0.97 4.80 11.45
C LEU A 235 -0.26 6.03 10.85
N THR A 236 -0.97 6.98 10.24
CA THR A 236 -0.35 8.15 9.58
C THR A 236 0.49 9.02 10.52
N TRP A 237 0.24 8.98 11.83
CA TRP A 237 1.04 9.67 12.83
C TRP A 237 2.46 9.09 12.96
N ILE A 238 2.67 7.79 12.72
CA ILE A 238 3.96 7.12 12.89
C ILE A 238 5.00 7.65 11.89
N PRO A 239 4.75 7.64 10.56
CA PRO A 239 5.68 8.24 9.59
C PRO A 239 6.00 9.70 9.91
N THR A 240 5.01 10.47 10.38
CA THR A 240 5.19 11.88 10.73
C THR A 240 6.18 12.05 11.89
N LEU A 241 6.04 11.25 12.95
CA LEU A 241 6.96 11.25 14.09
C LEU A 241 8.37 10.84 13.68
N PHE A 242 8.50 9.82 12.82
CA PHE A 242 9.80 9.40 12.30
C PHE A 242 10.48 10.49 11.49
N VAL A 243 9.76 11.17 10.60
CA VAL A 243 10.30 12.31 9.84
C VAL A 243 10.75 13.40 10.80
N GLN A 244 9.94 13.76 11.81
CA GLN A 244 10.31 14.75 12.82
C GLN A 244 11.58 14.35 13.60
N ALA A 245 11.66 13.10 14.04
CA ALA A 245 12.83 12.58 14.75
C ALA A 245 14.09 12.64 13.87
N ILE A 246 14.00 12.16 12.63
CA ILE A 246 15.11 12.16 11.67
C ILE A 246 15.57 13.59 11.36
N LEU A 247 14.65 14.53 11.16
CA LEU A 247 14.98 15.94 10.93
C LEU A 247 15.71 16.55 12.13
N THR A 248 15.21 16.30 13.34
CA THR A 248 15.84 16.77 14.58
C THR A 248 17.26 16.22 14.72
N LEU A 249 17.43 14.93 14.42
CA LEU A 249 18.72 14.23 14.49
C LEU A 249 19.70 14.73 13.42
N LEU A 250 19.23 14.94 12.18
CA LEU A 250 20.00 15.56 11.09
C LEU A 250 20.46 16.98 11.41
N THR A 251 19.64 17.71 12.17
CA THR A 251 19.97 19.07 12.63
C THR A 251 21.02 19.02 13.72
N SER A 252 20.90 18.09 14.68
CA SER A 252 21.88 17.86 15.73
C SER A 252 23.26 17.45 15.19
N ILE A 253 23.30 16.67 14.11
CA ILE A 253 24.55 16.27 13.42
C ILE A 253 25.09 17.40 12.50
N GLY A 254 24.36 18.51 12.32
CA GLY A 254 24.78 19.63 11.47
C GLY A 254 24.70 19.36 9.96
N ILE A 255 23.98 18.31 9.55
CA ILE A 255 23.74 17.97 8.14
C ILE A 255 22.65 18.86 7.55
N ALA A 256 21.65 19.24 8.36
CA ALA A 256 20.65 20.26 8.09
C ALA A 256 20.94 21.50 8.95
N LYS A 257 20.91 22.70 8.35
CA LYS A 257 20.99 23.97 9.07
C LYS A 257 19.67 24.70 8.91
N TYR A 258 19.17 25.28 10.00
CA TYR A 258 18.12 26.29 9.90
C TYR A 258 18.70 27.51 9.19
N ASP A 259 18.13 27.87 8.05
CA ASP A 259 18.44 29.12 7.36
C ASP A 259 17.41 30.14 7.83
N PHE A 260 17.86 31.15 8.57
CA PHE A 260 16.99 32.21 9.07
C PHE A 260 16.86 33.28 7.99
N GLU A 261 15.93 33.09 7.05
CA GLU A 261 15.54 34.15 6.13
C GLU A 261 14.62 35.14 6.84
N THR A 262 15.10 36.37 7.06
CA THR A 262 14.29 37.45 7.63
C THR A 262 13.28 37.91 6.57
N ARG A 263 12.02 37.49 6.69
CA ARG A 263 10.95 37.90 5.79
C ARG A 263 10.19 39.08 6.38
N GLU A 264 10.20 40.24 5.69
CA GLU A 264 9.39 41.38 6.08
C GLU A 264 7.89 41.04 5.98
N VAL A 265 7.21 41.01 7.12
CA VAL A 265 5.77 40.79 7.19
C VAL A 265 5.08 42.15 7.08
N ARG A 266 4.58 42.52 5.89
CA ARG A 266 3.65 43.66 5.78
C ARG A 266 2.29 43.27 6.36
N ARG A 267 1.95 43.83 7.53
CA ARG A 267 0.60 43.75 8.10
C ARG A 267 -0.16 45.01 7.75
N LEU A 268 -1.33 44.85 7.14
CA LEU A 268 -2.28 45.94 6.95
C LEU A 268 -3.13 46.00 8.22
N THR A 269 -2.78 46.89 9.13
CA THR A 269 -3.60 47.26 10.28
C THR A 269 -4.54 48.38 9.86
N MET A 270 -5.84 48.24 10.13
CA MET A 270 -6.76 49.37 10.09
C MET A 270 -6.57 50.17 11.37
N GLU A 271 -6.46 51.50 11.25
CA GLU A 271 -6.65 52.45 12.37
C GLU A 271 -8.15 52.64 12.66
#